data_AF-A0A2G9RLX4-F1
#
_entry.id   AF-A0A2G9RLX4-F1
#
_cell.length_a   1.000
_cell.length_b   1.000
_cell.length_c   1.000
_cell.angle_alpha   90.00
_cell.angle_beta   90.00
_cell.angle_gamma   90.00
#
_symmetry.space_group_name_H-M   'P 1'
#
loop_
_entity.id
_entity.type
_entity.pdbx_description
1 polymer ?
#
loop_
_entity_poly.entity_id
_entity_poly.type
_entity_poly.pdbx_seq_one_letter_code
_entity_poly.pdbx_strand_id
1 'polypeptide(L)'
;MSNLKKEREEELYRQTMERRDQITELLAAQIKQKVDDEEQHIAKAVAEMEAKNKKETQEKEEKIKSDIKAITEHRLAMRRKKEEEEKDEKLKALQALYKIKEADNYFIAQQKEKMRQTEEQCKKIQTMQIQQMAEKKTMSQAEKGAEIAYTKQNEALMVKEEDVFQEYAKQVIESVTNAGCNPYALKKAAQIGTGGGRGPVYSGRGGLRPSYLVQDTSGVQLPAYQNDTTQQIKGIYDSGDIQHAKRKLGFTY
;
A
#
# COMPACT_ATOMS: atom_id res chain seq x y z
N MET A 1 3.30 157.42 -30.17
CA MET A 1 4.41 156.65 -30.76
C MET A 1 4.89 155.55 -29.81
N SER A 2 4.10 154.46 -29.62
CA SER A 2 4.62 153.13 -29.20
C SER A 2 3.53 152.04 -29.06
N ASN A 3 2.27 152.39 -28.81
CA ASN A 3 1.28 151.40 -28.32
C ASN A 3 0.46 150.68 -29.41
N LEU A 4 0.20 151.30 -30.57
CA LEU A 4 -0.62 150.69 -31.66
C LEU A 4 0.12 149.62 -32.49
N LYS A 5 1.46 149.53 -32.41
CA LYS A 5 2.23 148.47 -33.09
C LYS A 5 2.25 147.16 -32.27
N LYS A 6 2.23 147.25 -30.93
CA LYS A 6 2.21 146.10 -30.03
C LYS A 6 0.88 145.34 -30.06
N GLU A 7 -0.26 146.04 -30.04
CA GLU A 7 -1.58 145.40 -30.11
C GLU A 7 -1.79 144.63 -31.42
N ARG A 8 -1.25 145.15 -32.54
CA ARG A 8 -1.34 144.48 -33.85
C ARG A 8 -0.43 143.25 -33.94
N GLU A 9 0.73 143.28 -33.31
CA GLU A 9 1.62 142.11 -33.18
C GLU A 9 1.02 141.05 -32.22
N GLU A 10 0.37 141.47 -31.13
CA GLU A 10 -0.33 140.58 -30.19
C GLU A 10 -1.57 139.93 -30.83
N GLU A 11 -2.34 140.65 -31.66
CA GLU A 11 -3.43 140.06 -32.45
C GLU A 11 -2.92 139.09 -33.52
N LEU A 12 -1.82 139.42 -34.22
CA LEU A 12 -1.17 138.51 -35.17
C LEU A 12 -0.63 137.26 -34.46
N TYR A 13 -0.10 137.42 -33.25
CA TYR A 13 0.36 136.32 -32.40
C TYR A 13 -0.81 135.47 -31.90
N ARG A 14 -1.94 136.09 -31.53
CA ARG A 14 -3.17 135.38 -31.15
C ARG A 14 -3.76 134.58 -32.31
N GLN A 15 -3.84 135.16 -33.50
CA GLN A 15 -4.32 134.44 -34.69
C GLN A 15 -3.39 133.31 -35.11
N THR A 16 -2.08 133.44 -34.92
CA THR A 16 -1.12 132.35 -35.18
C THR A 16 -1.16 131.25 -34.12
N MET A 17 -1.44 131.60 -32.86
CA MET A 17 -1.73 130.62 -31.79
C MET A 17 -3.05 129.91 -32.00
N GLU A 18 -4.14 130.63 -32.29
CA GLU A 18 -5.46 130.04 -32.59
C GLU A 18 -5.41 129.12 -33.82
N ARG A 19 -4.66 129.49 -34.87
CA ARG A 19 -4.41 128.59 -36.02
C ARG A 19 -3.57 127.38 -35.64
N ARG A 20 -2.58 127.52 -34.76
CA ARG A 20 -1.79 126.38 -34.24
C ARG A 20 -2.66 125.44 -33.42
N ASP A 21 -3.52 125.98 -32.56
CA ASP A 21 -4.42 125.22 -31.70
C ASP A 21 -5.47 124.47 -32.51
N GLN A 22 -6.02 125.08 -33.57
CA GLN A 22 -6.91 124.37 -34.50
C GLN A 22 -6.19 123.24 -35.25
N ILE A 23 -4.92 123.43 -35.62
CA ILE A 23 -4.11 122.39 -36.27
C ILE A 23 -3.79 121.25 -35.28
N THR A 24 -3.48 121.56 -34.02
CA THR A 24 -3.20 120.54 -32.99
C THR A 24 -4.45 119.76 -32.60
N GLU A 25 -5.61 120.41 -32.50
CA GLU A 25 -6.90 119.75 -32.26
C GLU A 25 -7.30 118.82 -33.41
N LEU A 26 -7.17 119.26 -34.66
CA LEU A 26 -7.42 118.41 -35.83
C LEU A 26 -6.44 117.22 -35.89
N LEU A 27 -5.16 117.44 -35.57
CA LEU A 27 -4.17 116.38 -35.53
C LEU A 27 -4.46 115.38 -34.39
N ALA A 28 -4.87 115.86 -33.22
CA ALA A 28 -5.28 115.02 -32.09
C ALA A 28 -6.52 114.18 -32.40
N ALA A 29 -7.52 114.76 -33.07
CA ALA A 29 -8.71 114.04 -33.53
C ALA A 29 -8.36 112.96 -34.57
N GLN A 30 -7.45 113.26 -35.50
CA GLN A 30 -7.01 112.31 -36.52
C GLN A 30 -6.16 111.17 -35.92
N ILE A 31 -5.34 111.45 -34.91
CA ILE A 31 -4.60 110.42 -34.15
C ILE A 31 -5.58 109.55 -33.36
N LYS A 32 -6.56 110.15 -32.67
CA LYS A 32 -7.56 109.42 -31.89
C LYS A 32 -8.40 108.49 -32.76
N GLN A 33 -8.86 108.96 -33.92
CA GLN A 33 -9.61 108.13 -34.85
C GLN A 33 -8.79 106.94 -35.38
N LYS A 34 -7.50 107.16 -35.69
CA LYS A 34 -6.60 106.05 -36.07
C LYS A 34 -6.43 105.03 -34.95
N VAL A 35 -6.28 105.48 -33.70
CA VAL A 35 -6.18 104.60 -32.54
C VAL A 35 -7.49 103.81 -32.34
N ASP A 36 -8.65 104.48 -32.44
CA ASP A 36 -9.96 103.83 -32.28
C ASP A 36 -10.23 102.80 -33.40
N ASP A 37 -9.84 103.10 -34.65
CA ASP A 37 -9.96 102.16 -35.78
C ASP A 37 -8.99 100.97 -35.62
N GLU A 38 -7.75 101.22 -35.18
CA GLU A 38 -6.77 100.17 -34.87
C GLU A 38 -7.24 99.28 -33.71
N GLU A 39 -7.81 99.85 -32.64
CA GLU A 39 -8.38 99.09 -31.52
C GLU A 39 -9.56 98.21 -31.96
N GLN A 40 -10.43 98.69 -32.86
CA GLN A 40 -11.51 97.87 -33.42
C GLN A 40 -11.00 96.73 -34.30
N HIS A 41 -9.95 96.97 -35.09
CA HIS A 41 -9.29 95.93 -35.88
C HIS A 41 -8.62 94.88 -34.97
N ILE A 42 -7.96 95.31 -33.91
CA ILE A 42 -7.36 94.41 -32.89
C ILE A 42 -8.46 93.60 -32.20
N ALA A 43 -9.56 94.23 -31.77
CA ALA A 43 -10.67 93.54 -31.11
C ALA A 43 -11.31 92.46 -32.01
N LYS A 44 -11.48 92.74 -33.31
CA LYS A 44 -11.97 91.75 -34.28
C LYS A 44 -10.98 90.61 -34.48
N ALA A 45 -9.69 90.91 -34.62
CA ALA A 45 -8.65 89.88 -34.76
C ALA A 45 -8.55 88.99 -33.51
N VAL A 46 -8.67 89.56 -32.32
CA VAL A 46 -8.71 88.83 -31.04
C VAL A 46 -9.97 87.95 -30.97
N ALA A 47 -11.15 88.48 -31.32
CA ALA A 47 -12.39 87.70 -31.31
C ALA A 47 -12.37 86.52 -32.30
N GLU A 48 -11.80 86.71 -33.50
CA GLU A 48 -11.62 85.62 -34.48
C GLU A 48 -10.61 84.57 -33.99
N MET A 49 -9.52 85.00 -33.35
CA MET A 49 -8.51 84.12 -32.78
C MET A 49 -9.08 83.30 -31.60
N GLU A 50 -9.84 83.95 -30.71
CA GLU A 50 -10.55 83.30 -29.61
C GLU A 50 -11.60 82.30 -30.12
N ALA A 51 -12.35 82.64 -31.16
CA ALA A 51 -13.32 81.74 -31.77
C ALA A 51 -12.66 80.51 -32.41
N LYS A 52 -11.50 80.67 -33.06
CA LYS A 52 -10.71 79.55 -33.60
C LYS A 52 -10.15 78.67 -32.48
N ASN A 53 -9.52 79.27 -31.47
CA ASN A 53 -8.98 78.55 -30.32
C ASN A 53 -10.08 77.77 -29.58
N LYS A 54 -11.26 78.36 -29.41
CA LYS A 54 -12.40 77.70 -28.75
C LYS A 54 -12.92 76.49 -29.54
N LYS A 55 -12.93 76.54 -30.88
CA LYS A 55 -13.28 75.38 -31.72
C LYS A 55 -12.21 74.29 -31.61
N GLU A 56 -10.94 74.67 -31.66
CA GLU A 56 -9.83 73.71 -31.56
C GLU A 56 -9.77 73.03 -30.19
N THR A 57 -10.04 73.75 -29.09
CA THR A 57 -10.11 73.15 -27.76
C THR A 57 -11.30 72.20 -27.63
N GLN A 58 -12.47 72.56 -28.17
CA GLN A 58 -13.65 71.69 -28.18
C GLN A 58 -13.38 70.38 -28.95
N GLU A 59 -12.79 70.45 -30.14
CA GLU A 59 -12.43 69.25 -30.92
C GLU A 59 -11.41 68.36 -30.20
N LYS A 60 -10.40 68.97 -29.54
CA LYS A 60 -9.43 68.23 -28.72
C LYS A 60 -10.09 67.56 -27.52
N GLU A 61 -10.99 68.26 -26.83
CA GLU A 61 -11.75 67.71 -25.71
C GLU A 61 -12.67 66.56 -26.14
N GLU A 62 -13.32 66.65 -27.30
CA GLU A 62 -14.16 65.58 -27.83
C GLU A 62 -13.34 64.34 -28.18
N LYS A 63 -12.17 64.50 -28.82
CA LYS A 63 -11.24 63.40 -29.08
C LYS A 63 -10.74 62.75 -27.79
N ILE A 64 -10.33 63.56 -26.81
CA ILE A 64 -9.90 63.05 -25.50
C ILE A 64 -11.06 62.30 -24.82
N LYS A 65 -12.29 62.81 -24.89
CA LYS A 65 -13.48 62.13 -24.34
C LYS A 65 -13.78 60.82 -25.08
N SER A 66 -13.67 60.76 -26.40
CA SER A 66 -13.87 59.51 -27.15
C SER A 66 -12.79 58.49 -26.82
N ASP A 67 -11.54 58.92 -26.72
CA ASP A 67 -10.40 58.04 -26.41
C ASP A 67 -10.51 57.47 -25.00
N ILE A 68 -10.89 58.30 -24.01
CA ILE A 68 -11.15 57.84 -22.64
C ILE A 68 -12.29 56.81 -22.62
N LYS A 69 -13.38 57.05 -23.38
CA LYS A 69 -14.48 56.08 -23.50
C LYS A 69 -14.00 54.76 -24.11
N ALA A 70 -13.28 54.81 -25.23
CA ALA A 70 -12.73 53.61 -25.88
C ALA A 70 -11.79 52.82 -24.95
N ILE A 71 -10.91 53.51 -24.21
CA ILE A 71 -10.00 52.87 -23.25
C ILE A 71 -10.77 52.22 -22.10
N THR A 72 -11.80 52.89 -21.57
CA THR A 72 -12.61 52.34 -20.47
C THR A 72 -13.43 51.14 -20.90
N GLU A 73 -14.06 51.19 -22.08
CA GLU A 73 -14.79 50.07 -22.67
C GLU A 73 -13.90 48.86 -22.91
N HIS A 74 -12.72 49.05 -23.52
CA HIS A 74 -11.75 47.98 -23.73
C HIS A 74 -11.28 47.35 -22.41
N ARG A 75 -10.99 48.16 -21.39
CA ARG A 75 -10.60 47.66 -20.05
C ARG A 75 -11.70 46.84 -19.40
N LEU A 76 -12.96 47.27 -19.53
CA LEU A 76 -14.11 46.54 -19.01
C LEU A 76 -14.34 45.23 -19.75
N ALA A 77 -14.24 45.23 -21.08
CA ALA A 77 -14.36 44.02 -21.90
C ALA A 77 -13.27 43.00 -21.55
N MET A 78 -12.01 43.43 -21.43
CA MET A 78 -10.90 42.57 -21.02
C MET A 78 -11.10 41.98 -19.61
N ARG A 79 -11.61 42.79 -18.67
CA ARG A 79 -11.93 42.30 -17.32
C ARG A 79 -13.01 41.23 -17.35
N ARG A 80 -14.11 41.47 -18.07
CA ARG A 80 -15.20 40.49 -18.21
C ARG A 80 -14.73 39.19 -18.84
N LYS A 81 -13.97 39.28 -19.93
CA LYS A 81 -13.41 38.11 -20.61
C LYS A 81 -12.54 37.27 -19.67
N LYS A 82 -11.66 37.93 -18.90
CA LYS A 82 -10.82 37.25 -17.91
C LYS A 82 -11.66 36.57 -16.82
N GLU A 83 -12.70 37.22 -16.33
CA GLU A 83 -13.61 36.63 -15.33
C GLU A 83 -14.37 35.41 -15.88
N GLU A 84 -14.75 35.41 -17.16
CA GLU A 84 -15.37 34.26 -17.82
C GLU A 84 -14.37 33.11 -18.01
N GLU A 85 -13.16 33.40 -18.49
CA GLU A 85 -12.07 32.42 -18.63
C GLU A 85 -11.75 31.76 -17.27
N GLU A 86 -11.62 32.54 -16.20
CA GLU A 86 -11.38 32.00 -14.85
C GLU A 86 -12.54 31.12 -14.34
N LYS A 87 -13.79 31.44 -14.68
CA LYS A 87 -14.95 30.61 -14.32
C LYS A 87 -14.93 29.28 -15.08
N ASP A 88 -14.64 29.33 -16.38
CA ASP A 88 -14.56 28.13 -17.22
C ASP A 88 -13.41 27.21 -16.79
N GLU A 89 -12.26 27.78 -16.44
CA GLU A 89 -11.13 27.04 -15.88
C GLU A 89 -11.48 26.35 -14.56
N LYS A 90 -12.17 27.06 -13.65
CA LYS A 90 -12.65 26.48 -12.39
C LYS A 90 -13.62 25.32 -12.62
N LEU A 91 -14.54 25.46 -13.58
CA LEU A 91 -15.48 24.39 -13.94
C LEU A 91 -14.76 23.18 -14.53
N LYS A 92 -13.80 23.38 -15.43
CA LYS A 92 -12.98 22.29 -16.00
C LYS A 92 -12.16 21.58 -14.92
N ALA A 93 -11.55 22.34 -13.99
CA ALA A 93 -10.79 21.79 -12.88
C ALA A 93 -11.69 20.94 -11.95
N LEU A 94 -12.90 21.42 -11.63
CA LEU A 94 -13.89 20.65 -10.87
C LEU A 94 -14.27 19.35 -11.58
N GLN A 95 -14.59 19.41 -12.88
CA GLN A 95 -14.92 18.21 -13.66
C GLN A 95 -13.77 17.20 -13.69
N ALA A 96 -12.53 17.68 -13.85
CA ALA A 96 -11.35 16.82 -13.81
C ALA A 96 -11.19 16.14 -12.44
N LEU A 97 -11.39 16.88 -11.35
CA LEU A 97 -11.35 16.34 -9.99
C LEU A 97 -12.41 15.24 -9.79
N TYR A 98 -13.64 15.47 -10.25
CA TYR A 98 -14.69 14.45 -10.17
C TYR A 98 -14.35 13.17 -10.93
N LYS A 99 -13.79 13.29 -12.14
CA LYS A 99 -13.34 12.13 -12.93
C LYS A 99 -12.25 11.34 -12.23
N ILE A 100 -11.28 12.01 -11.61
CA ILE A 100 -10.22 11.36 -10.83
C ILE A 100 -10.83 10.60 -9.64
N LYS A 101 -11.73 11.25 -8.90
CA LYS A 101 -12.41 10.65 -7.74
C LYS A 101 -13.23 9.41 -8.13
N GLU A 102 -13.93 9.47 -9.26
CA GLU A 102 -14.69 8.32 -9.79
C GLU A 102 -13.77 7.16 -10.19
N ALA A 103 -12.66 7.45 -10.85
CA ALA A 103 -11.65 6.46 -11.21
C ALA A 103 -11.03 5.79 -9.96
N ASP A 104 -10.71 6.58 -8.93
CA ASP A 104 -10.17 6.06 -7.67
C ASP A 104 -11.19 5.18 -6.95
N ASN A 105 -12.45 5.61 -6.87
CA ASN A 105 -13.51 4.81 -6.28
C ASN A 105 -13.68 3.47 -7.01
N TYR A 106 -13.65 3.49 -8.35
CA TYR A 106 -13.73 2.29 -9.16
C TYR A 106 -12.54 1.36 -8.93
N PHE A 107 -11.32 1.92 -8.87
CA PHE A 107 -10.11 1.16 -8.59
C PHE A 107 -10.16 0.48 -7.21
N ILE A 108 -10.59 1.20 -6.18
CA ILE A 108 -10.76 0.66 -4.82
C ILE A 108 -11.81 -0.46 -4.82
N ALA A 109 -12.94 -0.28 -5.51
CA ALA A 109 -13.97 -1.30 -5.61
C ALA A 109 -13.46 -2.57 -6.29
N GLN A 110 -12.72 -2.43 -7.40
CA GLN A 110 -12.08 -3.57 -8.06
C GLN A 110 -11.07 -4.28 -7.16
N GLN A 111 -10.25 -3.55 -6.41
CA GLN A 111 -9.27 -4.16 -5.50
C GLN A 111 -9.95 -4.93 -4.38
N LYS A 112 -11.02 -4.38 -3.80
CA LYS A 112 -11.83 -5.09 -2.80
C LYS A 112 -12.42 -6.37 -3.35
N GLU A 113 -12.94 -6.34 -4.57
CA GLU A 113 -13.51 -7.53 -5.20
C GLU A 113 -12.46 -8.60 -5.48
N LYS A 114 -11.28 -8.21 -5.98
CA LYS A 114 -10.15 -9.14 -6.14
C LYS A 114 -9.75 -9.78 -4.82
N MET A 115 -9.60 -9.00 -3.76
CA MET A 115 -9.29 -9.52 -2.42
C MET A 115 -10.36 -10.51 -1.96
N ARG A 116 -11.64 -10.19 -2.12
CA ARG A 116 -12.75 -11.10 -1.77
C ARG A 116 -12.69 -12.42 -2.54
N GLN A 117 -12.42 -12.36 -3.84
CA GLN A 117 -12.28 -13.57 -4.67
C GLN A 117 -11.09 -14.43 -4.22
N THR A 118 -9.95 -13.81 -3.93
CA THR A 118 -8.78 -14.55 -3.42
C THR A 118 -9.06 -15.18 -2.06
N GLU A 119 -9.74 -14.47 -1.16
CA GLU A 119 -10.13 -15.00 0.15
C GLU A 119 -11.07 -16.20 0.00
N GLU A 120 -12.04 -16.12 -0.90
CA GLU A 120 -12.97 -17.22 -1.17
C GLU A 120 -12.24 -18.45 -1.76
N GLN A 121 -11.31 -18.25 -2.68
CA GLN A 121 -10.47 -19.32 -3.22
C GLN A 121 -9.60 -19.97 -2.14
N CYS A 122 -8.97 -19.17 -1.27
CA CYS A 122 -8.19 -19.67 -0.15
C CYS A 122 -9.05 -20.51 0.81
N LYS A 123 -10.27 -20.06 1.14
CA LYS A 123 -11.22 -20.83 1.95
C LYS A 123 -11.60 -22.15 1.29
N LYS A 124 -11.88 -22.16 -0.01
CA LYS A 124 -12.17 -23.40 -0.76
C LYS A 124 -11.01 -24.39 -0.70
N ILE A 125 -9.79 -23.93 -0.94
CA ILE A 125 -8.58 -24.77 -0.85
C ILE A 125 -8.41 -25.31 0.57
N GLN A 126 -8.57 -24.48 1.59
CA GLN A 126 -8.48 -24.89 2.99
C GLN A 126 -9.50 -25.98 3.32
N THR A 127 -10.76 -25.82 2.91
CA THR A 127 -11.80 -26.83 3.14
C THR A 127 -11.48 -28.16 2.44
N MET A 128 -10.98 -28.12 1.21
CA MET A 128 -10.56 -29.30 0.47
C MET A 128 -9.38 -30.02 1.16
N GLN A 129 -8.39 -29.27 1.64
CA GLN A 129 -7.25 -29.84 2.38
C GLN A 129 -7.69 -30.50 3.69
N ILE A 130 -8.61 -29.88 4.43
CA ILE A 130 -9.17 -30.47 5.65
C ILE A 130 -9.89 -31.80 5.34
N GLN A 131 -10.68 -31.84 4.27
CA GLN A 131 -11.35 -33.06 3.82
C GLN A 131 -10.34 -34.16 3.46
N GLN A 132 -9.33 -33.85 2.65
CA GLN A 132 -8.27 -34.79 2.28
C GLN A 132 -7.49 -35.30 3.50
N MET A 133 -7.20 -34.44 4.48
CA MET A 133 -6.54 -34.84 5.72
C MET A 133 -7.41 -35.78 6.55
N ALA A 134 -8.72 -35.53 6.62
CA ALA A 134 -9.66 -36.39 7.31
C ALA A 134 -9.73 -37.77 6.64
N GLU A 135 -9.88 -37.81 5.31
CA GLU A 135 -9.88 -39.04 4.51
C GLU A 135 -8.58 -39.84 4.68
N LYS A 136 -7.43 -39.19 4.58
CA LYS A 136 -6.14 -39.86 4.78
C LYS A 136 -6.01 -40.44 6.18
N LYS A 137 -6.53 -39.74 7.19
CA LYS A 137 -6.53 -40.22 8.58
C LYS A 137 -7.41 -41.45 8.75
N THR A 138 -8.62 -41.45 8.18
CA THR A 138 -9.51 -42.62 8.26
C THR A 138 -8.93 -43.81 7.52
N MET A 139 -8.35 -43.60 6.33
CA MET A 139 -7.63 -44.65 5.60
C MET A 139 -6.46 -45.22 6.39
N SER A 140 -5.59 -44.39 6.95
CA SER A 140 -4.45 -44.86 7.75
C SER A 140 -4.89 -45.62 9.02
N GLN A 141 -6.00 -45.22 9.64
CA GLN A 141 -6.56 -45.97 10.77
C GLN A 141 -7.10 -47.33 10.34
N ALA A 142 -7.79 -47.40 9.19
CA ALA A 142 -8.27 -48.66 8.62
C ALA A 142 -7.12 -49.60 8.25
N GLU A 143 -6.05 -49.08 7.61
CA GLU A 143 -4.84 -49.82 7.27
C GLU A 143 -4.16 -50.40 8.52
N LYS A 144 -3.98 -49.59 9.57
CA LYS A 144 -3.44 -50.08 10.85
C LYS A 144 -4.31 -51.16 11.48
N GLY A 145 -5.64 -50.98 11.41
CA GLY A 145 -6.59 -51.99 11.88
C GLY A 145 -6.46 -53.31 11.12
N ALA A 146 -6.33 -53.24 9.79
CA ALA A 146 -6.12 -54.39 8.93
C ALA A 146 -4.77 -55.07 9.18
N GLU A 147 -3.70 -54.29 9.37
CA GLU A 147 -2.37 -54.81 9.72
C GLU A 147 -2.39 -55.56 11.06
N ILE A 148 -3.02 -54.99 12.10
CA ILE A 148 -3.18 -55.66 13.40
C ILE A 148 -4.03 -56.93 13.27
N ALA A 149 -5.08 -56.92 12.46
CA ALA A 149 -5.90 -58.10 12.23
C ALA A 149 -5.11 -59.21 11.52
N TYR A 150 -4.33 -58.84 10.50
CA TYR A 150 -3.46 -59.75 9.76
C TYR A 150 -2.37 -60.35 10.66
N THR A 151 -1.68 -59.53 11.46
CA THR A 151 -0.65 -60.04 12.39
C THR A 151 -1.25 -61.00 13.40
N LYS A 152 -2.43 -60.72 13.97
CA LYS A 152 -3.13 -61.66 14.86
C LYS A 152 -3.47 -62.99 14.20
N GLN A 153 -3.94 -62.97 12.95
CA GLN A 153 -4.23 -64.20 12.20
C GLN A 153 -2.95 -65.00 11.95
N ASN A 154 -1.87 -64.33 11.57
CA ASN A 154 -0.58 -64.96 11.36
C ASN A 154 -0.01 -65.54 12.66
N GLU A 155 -0.12 -64.83 13.78
CA GLU A 155 0.27 -65.32 15.11
C GLU A 155 -0.54 -66.57 15.51
N ALA A 156 -1.84 -66.58 15.25
CA ALA A 156 -2.68 -67.75 15.53
C ALA A 156 -2.33 -68.96 14.65
N LEU A 157 -1.91 -68.72 13.40
CA LEU A 157 -1.42 -69.78 12.51
C LEU A 157 -0.10 -70.35 13.03
N MET A 158 0.85 -69.48 13.40
CA MET A 158 2.16 -69.88 13.95
C MET A 158 2.04 -70.74 15.20
N VAL A 159 1.10 -70.43 16.09
CA VAL A 159 0.85 -71.27 17.29
C VAL A 159 0.40 -72.68 16.90
N LYS A 160 -0.52 -72.81 15.94
CA LYS A 160 -0.97 -74.12 15.45
C LYS A 160 0.15 -74.89 14.76
N GLU A 161 0.97 -74.21 13.96
CA GLU A 161 2.14 -74.82 13.30
C GLU A 161 3.17 -75.31 14.32
N GLU A 162 3.42 -74.53 15.38
CA GLU A 162 4.29 -74.94 16.49
C GLU A 162 3.72 -76.17 17.21
N ASP A 163 2.42 -76.22 17.49
CA ASP A 163 1.79 -77.39 18.14
C ASP A 163 2.02 -78.67 17.31
N VAL A 164 1.79 -78.59 15.99
CA VAL A 164 2.02 -79.71 15.05
C VAL A 164 3.51 -80.10 15.02
N PHE A 165 4.42 -79.12 14.97
CA PHE A 165 5.85 -79.37 15.00
C PHE A 165 6.27 -80.08 16.29
N GLN A 166 5.76 -79.65 17.44
CA GLN A 166 6.06 -80.23 18.74
C GLN A 166 5.54 -81.67 18.88
N GLU A 167 4.35 -81.98 18.36
CA GLU A 167 3.83 -83.34 18.31
C GLU A 167 4.73 -84.25 17.47
N TYR A 168 5.10 -83.81 16.27
CA TYR A 168 5.99 -84.57 15.40
C TYR A 168 7.38 -84.75 16.01
N ALA A 169 7.96 -83.69 16.59
CA ALA A 169 9.27 -83.74 17.22
C ALA A 169 9.31 -84.75 18.38
N LYS A 170 8.23 -84.83 19.18
CA LYS A 170 8.10 -85.86 20.25
C LYS A 170 8.17 -87.27 19.67
N GLN A 171 7.41 -87.57 18.62
CA GLN A 171 7.42 -88.89 17.97
C GLN A 171 8.81 -89.26 17.45
N VAL A 172 9.51 -88.32 16.82
CA VAL A 172 10.89 -88.54 16.33
C VAL A 172 11.86 -88.75 17.50
N ILE A 173 11.78 -87.95 18.55
CA ILE A 173 12.62 -88.12 19.75
C ILE A 173 12.37 -89.48 20.41
N GLU A 174 11.11 -89.90 20.53
CA GLU A 174 10.74 -91.21 21.09
C GLU A 174 11.28 -92.36 20.24
N SER A 175 11.13 -92.31 18.92
CA SER A 175 11.66 -93.35 18.03
C SER A 175 13.20 -93.48 18.11
N VAL A 176 13.92 -92.35 18.15
CA VAL A 176 15.39 -92.33 18.31
C VAL A 176 15.81 -92.83 19.69
N THR A 177 15.06 -92.48 20.74
CA THR A 177 15.31 -92.95 22.11
C THR A 177 15.10 -94.46 22.21
N ASN A 178 14.01 -94.97 21.61
CA ASN A 178 13.71 -96.40 21.55
C ASN A 178 14.75 -97.19 20.74
N ALA A 179 15.36 -96.56 19.73
CA ALA A 179 16.47 -97.12 18.97
C ALA A 179 17.83 -97.09 19.71
N GLY A 180 17.87 -96.62 20.97
CA GLY A 180 19.09 -96.57 21.79
C GLY A 180 20.07 -95.45 21.40
N CYS A 181 19.67 -94.53 20.53
CA CYS A 181 20.49 -93.39 20.09
C CYS A 181 20.32 -92.20 21.05
N ASN A 182 21.35 -91.34 21.15
CA ASN A 182 21.29 -90.15 22.03
C ASN A 182 20.36 -89.06 21.44
N PRO A 183 19.23 -88.69 22.08
CA PRO A 183 18.29 -87.72 21.55
C PRO A 183 18.65 -86.26 21.87
N TYR A 184 19.80 -85.97 22.49
CA TYR A 184 20.13 -84.64 23.03
C TYR A 184 20.06 -83.51 21.98
N ALA A 185 20.61 -83.73 20.78
CA ALA A 185 20.58 -82.73 19.71
C ALA A 185 19.15 -82.41 19.25
N LEU A 186 18.30 -83.44 19.15
CA LEU A 186 16.89 -83.28 18.77
C LEU A 186 16.09 -82.57 19.85
N LYS A 187 16.30 -82.91 21.13
CA LYS A 187 15.69 -82.19 22.27
C LYS A 187 16.11 -80.72 22.32
N LYS A 188 17.35 -80.41 21.91
CA LYS A 188 17.84 -79.03 21.83
C LYS A 188 17.19 -78.26 20.67
N ALA A 189 16.96 -78.92 19.53
CA ALA A 189 16.31 -78.30 18.37
C ALA A 189 14.80 -78.15 18.54
N ALA A 190 14.13 -79.11 19.20
CA ALA A 190 12.69 -79.12 19.44
C ALA A 190 12.26 -78.22 20.62
N GLN A 191 13.11 -77.29 21.07
CA GLN A 191 12.74 -76.39 22.14
C GLN A 191 11.57 -75.50 21.75
N ILE A 192 10.57 -75.41 22.64
CA ILE A 192 9.33 -74.66 22.40
C ILE A 192 9.63 -73.20 22.05
N GLY A 193 8.95 -72.73 21.01
CA GLY A 193 8.88 -71.33 20.64
C GLY A 193 9.80 -70.95 19.48
N THR A 194 9.26 -70.17 18.56
CA THR A 194 9.94 -69.76 17.32
C THR A 194 11.24 -69.01 17.65
N GLY A 195 12.35 -69.41 17.02
CA GLY A 195 13.67 -68.79 17.21
C GLY A 195 14.63 -69.54 18.14
N GLY A 196 14.16 -70.56 18.89
CA GLY A 196 15.03 -71.52 19.59
C GLY A 196 15.97 -70.93 20.65
N GLY A 197 15.65 -69.74 21.16
CA GLY A 197 16.46 -69.07 22.18
C GLY A 197 16.32 -69.66 23.58
N ARG A 198 17.05 -69.10 24.54
CA ARG A 198 16.97 -69.43 25.98
C ARG A 198 16.06 -68.49 26.78
N GLY A 199 15.51 -67.46 26.15
CA GLY A 199 14.59 -66.52 26.80
C GLY A 199 13.24 -67.13 27.18
N PRO A 200 12.38 -66.36 27.88
CA PRO A 200 11.01 -66.76 28.15
C PRO A 200 10.21 -66.82 26.85
N VAL A 201 9.29 -67.78 26.74
CA VAL A 201 8.38 -67.88 25.59
C VAL A 201 7.33 -66.78 25.70
N TYR A 202 7.23 -65.91 24.70
CA TYR A 202 6.21 -64.88 24.68
C TYR A 202 4.92 -65.39 24.06
N SER A 203 3.82 -65.28 24.80
CA SER A 203 2.48 -65.65 24.31
C SER A 203 1.96 -64.71 23.21
N GLY A 204 2.46 -63.46 23.14
CA GLY A 204 2.19 -62.53 22.03
C GLY A 204 3.31 -62.58 21.00
N ARG A 205 2.98 -62.50 19.70
CA ARG A 205 3.87 -62.76 18.55
C ARG A 205 4.16 -64.24 18.28
N GLY A 206 3.13 -65.08 18.31
CA GLY A 206 3.23 -66.46 17.78
C GLY A 206 4.17 -67.38 18.56
N GLY A 207 4.31 -67.20 19.88
CA GLY A 207 5.16 -68.07 20.69
C GLY A 207 6.67 -67.78 20.58
N LEU A 208 7.06 -66.58 20.13
CA LEU A 208 8.46 -66.19 19.95
C LEU A 208 9.29 -66.44 21.22
N ARG A 209 10.43 -67.12 21.05
CA ARG A 209 11.42 -67.32 22.10
C ARG A 209 12.71 -66.57 21.79
N PRO A 210 12.92 -65.40 22.41
CA PRO A 210 14.04 -64.52 22.06
C PRO A 210 15.38 -65.13 22.44
N SER A 211 16.40 -64.77 21.67
CA SER A 211 17.80 -64.99 22.00
C SER A 211 18.43 -63.70 22.52
N TYR A 212 18.75 -63.67 23.81
CA TYR A 212 19.55 -62.60 24.40
C TYR A 212 21.02 -62.93 24.19
N LEU A 213 21.72 -62.15 23.37
CA LEU A 213 23.14 -62.35 23.08
C LEU A 213 24.00 -61.45 23.97
N VAL A 214 25.24 -61.86 24.25
CA VAL A 214 26.25 -60.95 24.80
C VAL A 214 26.60 -59.86 23.78
N GLN A 215 26.97 -58.68 24.27
CA GLN A 215 27.33 -57.52 23.45
C GLN A 215 28.74 -57.64 22.82
N ASP A 216 29.50 -58.67 23.17
CA ASP A 216 30.84 -58.91 22.62
C ASP A 216 30.78 -59.58 21.23
N THR A 217 31.94 -59.80 20.63
CA THR A 217 32.05 -60.46 19.31
C THR A 217 31.79 -61.95 19.33
N SER A 218 31.58 -62.56 20.50
CA SER A 218 31.39 -64.00 20.63
C SER A 218 30.04 -64.47 20.10
N GLY A 219 29.03 -63.58 20.09
CA GLY A 219 27.67 -63.89 19.67
C GLY A 219 27.01 -64.99 20.51
N VAL A 220 27.56 -65.29 21.69
CA VAL A 220 27.05 -66.35 22.56
C VAL A 220 25.74 -65.90 23.21
N GLN A 221 24.81 -66.82 23.37
CA GLN A 221 23.59 -66.55 24.09
C GLN A 221 23.84 -66.46 25.58
N LEU A 222 23.34 -65.39 26.20
CA LEU A 222 23.40 -65.18 27.63
C LEU A 222 22.83 -66.40 28.39
N PRO A 223 23.45 -66.80 29.50
CA PRO A 223 22.92 -67.87 30.32
C PRO A 223 21.55 -67.52 30.90
N ALA A 224 20.65 -68.50 30.94
CA ALA A 224 19.30 -68.35 31.52
C ALA A 224 19.22 -68.85 32.97
N TYR A 225 20.31 -68.81 33.73
CA TYR A 225 20.34 -69.32 35.09
C TYR A 225 19.55 -68.39 36.03
N GLN A 226 18.50 -68.94 36.65
CA GLN A 226 17.89 -68.38 37.84
C GLN A 226 18.40 -69.18 39.04
N ASN A 227 19.26 -68.58 39.84
CA ASN A 227 19.78 -69.14 41.09
C ASN A 227 19.68 -68.08 42.20
N ASP A 228 19.76 -68.49 43.47
CA ASP A 228 19.57 -67.58 44.60
C ASP A 228 20.49 -66.36 44.52
N THR A 229 21.73 -66.55 44.05
CA THR A 229 22.69 -65.47 43.83
C THR A 229 22.25 -64.48 42.75
N THR A 230 21.73 -64.94 41.61
CA THR A 230 21.20 -64.04 40.56
C THR A 230 19.90 -63.37 40.97
N GLN A 231 19.06 -64.02 41.79
CA GLN A 231 17.88 -63.38 42.38
C GLN A 231 18.25 -62.30 43.40
N GLN A 232 19.27 -62.52 44.22
CA GLN A 232 19.81 -61.51 45.14
C GLN A 232 20.36 -60.31 44.36
N ILE A 233 21.17 -60.55 43.32
CA ILE A 233 21.68 -59.48 42.45
C ILE A 233 20.54 -58.74 41.77
N LYS A 234 19.53 -59.46 41.24
CA LYS A 234 18.33 -58.84 40.69
C LYS A 234 17.65 -57.95 41.72
N GLY A 235 17.43 -58.43 42.95
CA GLY A 235 16.81 -57.65 44.03
C GLY A 235 17.59 -56.39 44.45
N ILE A 236 18.91 -56.35 44.25
CA ILE A 236 19.72 -55.14 44.50
C ILE A 236 19.38 -54.03 43.48
N TYR A 237 19.07 -54.39 42.24
CA TYR A 237 18.82 -53.44 41.14
C TYR A 237 17.34 -53.27 40.78
N ASP A 238 16.50 -54.24 41.12
CA ASP A 238 15.06 -54.24 40.86
C ASP A 238 14.38 -53.34 41.90
N SER A 239 13.89 -52.19 41.45
CA SER A 239 13.38 -51.15 42.36
C SER A 239 12.03 -51.51 42.99
N GLY A 240 11.44 -52.65 42.62
CA GLY A 240 10.11 -53.13 43.04
C GLY A 240 8.96 -52.27 42.51
N ASP A 241 9.05 -50.96 42.67
CA ASP A 241 8.16 -49.95 42.13
C ASP A 241 8.78 -49.26 40.90
N ILE A 242 8.15 -49.50 39.74
CA ILE A 242 8.51 -48.91 38.45
C ILE A 242 8.53 -47.38 38.52
N GLN A 243 7.64 -46.77 39.31
CA GLN A 243 7.59 -45.31 39.46
C GLN A 243 8.79 -44.75 40.21
N HIS A 244 9.36 -45.56 41.11
CA HIS A 244 10.58 -45.19 41.82
C HIS A 244 11.82 -45.31 40.93
N ALA A 245 11.88 -46.34 40.08
CA ALA A 245 12.95 -46.51 39.08
C ALA A 245 12.96 -45.38 38.05
N LYS A 246 11.79 -45.00 37.53
CA LYS A 246 11.60 -43.89 36.59
C LYS A 246 12.13 -42.57 37.13
N ARG A 247 11.79 -42.24 38.37
CA ARG A 247 12.29 -41.03 39.04
C ARG A 247 13.81 -41.02 39.20
N LYS A 248 14.41 -42.16 39.54
CA LYS A 248 15.88 -42.32 39.63
C LYS A 248 16.60 -42.08 38.30
N LEU A 249 15.95 -42.48 37.19
CA LEU A 249 16.44 -42.28 35.83
C LEU A 249 16.08 -40.90 35.25
N GLY A 250 15.47 -40.01 36.05
CA GLY A 250 15.11 -38.65 35.63
C GLY A 250 13.81 -38.54 34.83
N PHE A 251 13.02 -39.61 34.73
CA PHE A 251 11.68 -39.54 34.16
C PHE A 251 10.71 -39.00 35.22
N THR A 252 10.13 -37.83 34.95
CA THR A 252 9.26 -37.10 35.88
C THR A 252 7.77 -37.28 35.57
N TYR A 253 7.32 -38.45 35.11
CA TYR A 253 5.89 -38.81 35.00
C TYR A 253 5.66 -40.32 35.11
#